data_AF-A0A4Q3RYB7-F1
#
_entry.id   AF-A0A4Q3RYB7-F1
#
_cell.length_a   1.000
_cell.length_b   1.000
_cell.length_c   1.000
_cell.angle_alpha   90.00
_cell.angle_beta   90.00
_cell.angle_gamma   90.00
#
_symmetry.space_group_name_H-M   'P 1'
#
loop_
_entity.id
_entity.type
_entity.pdbx_description
1 polymer ?
#
loop_
_entity_poly.entity_id
_entity_poly.type
_entity_poly.pdbx_seq_one_letter_code
_entity_poly.pdbx_strand_id
1 'polypeptide(L)'
;MTRQITIILLVGLLSFFASCKGQTKEKSKDIETLSEKFKVGQVWKYDNRPGEDNSTLTVLKIEKYKKGDTIIHIRVDGIRMYNPNVASGYSNFLGHMPYSEKAISKSVTTLVRQNDTLPDFSEGYNQWKESWDNGKGGYWTIDLKGAIEGMDSVMRQKQ
;
A
#
# COMPACT_ATOMS: atom_id res chain seq x y z
N MET A 1 -57.80 -49.70 -16.02
CA MET A 1 -57.91 -50.95 -15.23
C MET A 1 -57.17 -52.06 -15.97
N THR A 2 -55.85 -52.17 -15.77
CA THR A 2 -55.07 -53.31 -16.27
C THR A 2 -53.96 -53.57 -15.25
N ARG A 3 -53.71 -54.84 -14.94
CA ARG A 3 -52.76 -55.28 -13.89
C ARG A 3 -51.50 -55.84 -14.55
N GLN A 4 -50.36 -55.72 -13.89
CA GLN A 4 -49.37 -56.79 -13.70
C GLN A 4 -48.63 -56.48 -12.39
N ILE A 5 -48.42 -57.50 -11.53
CA ILE A 5 -47.72 -57.41 -10.24
C ILE A 5 -46.97 -58.73 -10.03
N THR A 6 -45.65 -58.68 -9.81
CA THR A 6 -44.72 -59.71 -9.25
C THR A 6 -43.31 -59.07 -9.30
N ILE A 7 -42.54 -58.76 -8.24
CA ILE A 7 -42.15 -59.46 -6.97
C ILE A 7 -41.10 -60.55 -7.27
N ILE A 8 -39.96 -60.73 -6.59
CA ILE A 8 -39.45 -60.21 -5.30
C ILE A 8 -38.34 -59.12 -5.54
N LEU A 9 -37.16 -58.95 -4.90
CA LEU A 9 -36.39 -59.61 -3.81
C LEU A 9 -35.59 -58.55 -3.00
N LEU A 10 -34.37 -58.83 -2.49
CA LEU A 10 -33.65 -58.03 -1.48
C LEU A 10 -32.18 -57.72 -1.83
N VAL A 11 -31.72 -56.57 -1.29
CA VAL A 11 -30.36 -56.24 -0.79
C VAL A 11 -29.16 -56.24 -1.78
N GLY A 12 -28.49 -55.07 -1.84
CA GLY A 12 -27.16 -54.90 -2.44
C GLY A 12 -26.50 -53.60 -1.94
N LEU A 13 -25.76 -53.67 -0.84
CA LEU A 13 -25.08 -52.51 -0.23
C LEU A 13 -23.79 -52.17 -1.01
N LEU A 14 -23.74 -51.02 -1.68
CA LEU A 14 -22.49 -50.51 -2.28
C LEU A 14 -22.29 -49.02 -1.99
N SER A 15 -21.31 -48.69 -1.17
CA SER A 15 -21.01 -47.32 -0.73
C SER A 15 -20.18 -46.56 -1.76
N PHE A 16 -20.76 -45.53 -2.40
CA PHE A 16 -20.01 -44.60 -3.24
C PHE A 16 -19.47 -43.41 -2.43
N PHE A 17 -18.16 -43.41 -2.19
CA PHE A 17 -17.44 -42.27 -1.61
C PHE A 17 -16.99 -41.31 -2.72
N ALA A 18 -17.52 -40.08 -2.72
CA ALA A 18 -16.99 -38.93 -3.45
C ALA A 18 -17.28 -37.65 -2.64
N SER A 19 -16.52 -37.40 -1.57
CA SER A 19 -15.32 -36.55 -1.58
C SER A 19 -15.64 -35.09 -1.25
N CYS A 20 -15.31 -34.68 -0.03
CA CYS A 20 -15.44 -33.30 0.43
C CYS A 20 -14.17 -32.48 0.11
N LYS A 21 -14.36 -31.16 -0.04
CA LYS A 21 -13.36 -30.08 -0.18
C LYS A 21 -12.84 -29.81 -1.60
N GLY A 22 -12.99 -28.55 -2.01
CA GLY A 22 -12.30 -27.93 -3.13
C GLY A 22 -12.23 -26.41 -2.92
N GLN A 23 -11.29 -25.93 -2.10
CA GLN A 23 -11.05 -24.49 -1.92
C GLN A 23 -10.20 -23.96 -3.08
N THR A 24 -10.76 -23.12 -3.95
CA THR A 24 -9.98 -22.31 -4.89
C THR A 24 -9.43 -21.06 -4.20
N LYS A 25 -8.30 -21.21 -3.49
CA LYS A 25 -7.50 -20.09 -2.99
C LYS A 25 -6.69 -19.47 -4.13
N GLU A 26 -7.26 -18.49 -4.83
CA GLU A 26 -6.59 -17.78 -5.93
C GLU A 26 -6.08 -16.37 -5.53
N LYS A 27 -5.76 -16.16 -4.24
CA LYS A 27 -5.46 -14.83 -3.67
C LYS A 27 -4.13 -14.72 -2.92
N SER A 28 -3.25 -15.72 -2.99
CA SER A 28 -1.98 -15.73 -2.23
C SER A 28 -0.83 -15.03 -2.97
N LYS A 29 -0.62 -15.37 -4.24
CA LYS A 29 0.65 -15.12 -4.95
C LYS A 29 1.02 -13.63 -5.02
N ASP A 30 0.07 -12.76 -5.36
CA ASP A 30 0.31 -11.32 -5.49
C ASP A 30 0.52 -10.62 -4.14
N ILE A 31 -0.05 -11.17 -3.05
CA ILE A 31 0.04 -10.57 -1.71
C ILE A 31 1.40 -10.88 -1.08
N GLU A 32 1.88 -12.11 -1.25
CA GLU A 32 3.18 -12.57 -0.73
C GLU A 32 4.33 -11.76 -1.35
N THR A 33 4.33 -11.62 -2.68
CA THR A 33 5.38 -10.89 -3.43
C THR A 33 5.44 -9.38 -3.18
N LEU A 34 4.34 -8.74 -2.73
CA LEU A 34 4.38 -7.31 -2.41
C LEU A 34 5.24 -7.03 -1.18
N SER A 35 5.19 -7.92 -0.18
CA SER A 35 5.71 -7.69 1.17
C SER A 35 7.25 -7.71 1.32
N GLU A 36 7.96 -7.94 0.20
CA GLU A 36 9.43 -7.94 0.08
C GLU A 36 9.97 -6.88 -0.91
N LYS A 37 9.10 -6.19 -1.67
CA LYS A 37 9.51 -5.24 -2.71
C LYS A 37 10.32 -4.06 -2.16
N PHE A 38 10.00 -3.63 -0.94
CA PHE A 38 10.59 -2.46 -0.31
C PHE A 38 11.56 -2.80 0.83
N LYS A 39 12.65 -2.04 0.89
CA LYS A 39 13.60 -2.05 2.00
C LYS A 39 13.87 -0.62 2.45
N VAL A 40 14.09 -0.43 3.76
CA VAL A 40 14.48 0.86 4.33
C VAL A 40 15.77 1.35 3.66
N GLY A 41 15.88 2.66 3.43
CA GLY A 41 17.00 3.28 2.71
C GLY A 41 16.85 3.30 1.19
N GLN A 42 15.97 2.48 0.59
CA GLN A 42 15.78 2.49 -0.87
C GLN A 42 15.24 3.82 -1.38
N VAL A 43 15.82 4.32 -2.46
CA VAL A 43 15.40 5.53 -3.18
C VAL A 43 14.85 5.12 -4.55
N TRP A 44 13.61 5.52 -4.86
CA TRP A 44 12.92 5.15 -6.08
C TRP A 44 12.47 6.37 -6.91
N LYS A 45 12.48 6.21 -8.23
CA LYS A 45 11.64 6.99 -9.15
C LYS A 45 10.20 6.49 -9.11
N TYR A 46 9.27 7.36 -9.48
CA TYR A 46 7.83 7.12 -9.48
C TYR A 46 7.18 7.91 -10.63
N ASP A 47 5.92 7.60 -10.98
CA ASP A 47 5.13 8.48 -11.84
C ASP A 47 4.89 9.81 -11.10
N ASN A 48 5.44 10.89 -11.65
CA ASN A 48 5.63 12.19 -10.98
C ASN A 48 4.84 13.31 -11.69
N ARG A 49 4.82 14.51 -11.12
CA ARG A 49 4.20 15.68 -11.75
C ARG A 49 5.12 16.22 -12.86
N PRO A 50 4.58 16.81 -13.96
CA PRO A 50 5.39 17.41 -15.01
C PRO A 50 6.38 18.46 -14.46
N GLY A 51 7.65 18.38 -14.88
CA GLY A 51 8.73 19.26 -14.40
C GLY A 51 9.34 18.85 -13.06
N GLU A 52 8.90 17.75 -12.44
CA GLU A 52 9.52 17.15 -11.25
C GLU A 52 10.39 15.94 -11.62
N ASP A 53 10.97 15.89 -12.82
CA ASP A 53 11.68 14.71 -13.38
C ASP A 53 12.86 14.23 -12.52
N ASN A 54 13.44 15.13 -11.73
CA ASN A 54 14.50 14.82 -10.79
C ASN A 54 14.02 14.30 -9.42
N SER A 55 12.72 14.32 -9.13
CA SER A 55 12.17 13.89 -7.84
C SER A 55 12.40 12.41 -7.54
N THR A 56 12.40 12.06 -6.25
CA THR A 56 12.51 10.69 -5.76
C THR A 56 11.78 10.52 -4.44
N LEU A 57 11.24 9.33 -4.18
CA LEU A 57 10.87 8.92 -2.82
C LEU A 57 12.00 8.11 -2.16
N THR A 58 12.12 8.22 -0.84
CA THR A 58 13.02 7.40 -0.01
C THR A 58 12.19 6.64 1.02
N VAL A 59 12.39 5.33 1.14
CA VAL A 59 11.73 4.49 2.16
C VAL A 59 12.41 4.71 3.52
N LEU A 60 11.69 5.34 4.45
CA LEU A 60 12.18 5.71 5.79
C LEU A 60 12.04 4.57 6.80
N LYS A 61 10.89 3.90 6.78
CA LYS A 61 10.51 2.88 7.77
C LYS A 61 9.43 1.98 7.19
N ILE A 62 9.39 0.72 7.61
CA ILE A 62 8.37 -0.26 7.22
C ILE A 62 7.76 -0.82 8.51
N GLU A 63 6.43 -0.84 8.62
CA GLU A 63 5.70 -1.40 9.75
C GLU A 63 4.63 -2.39 9.29
N LYS A 64 4.61 -3.59 9.88
CA LYS A 64 3.66 -4.66 9.53
C LYS A 64 2.66 -4.87 10.67
N TYR A 65 1.38 -4.70 10.39
CA TYR A 65 0.30 -4.76 11.39
C TYR A 65 -0.51 -6.06 11.31
N LYS A 66 -1.08 -6.49 12.45
CA LYS A 66 -1.74 -7.81 12.63
C LYS A 66 -2.92 -8.11 11.69
N LYS A 67 -3.46 -7.11 10.96
CA LYS A 67 -4.53 -7.29 9.96
C LYS A 67 -4.01 -7.58 8.53
N GLY A 68 -2.70 -7.58 8.33
CA GLY A 68 -2.06 -7.74 7.01
C GLY A 68 -1.68 -6.43 6.33
N ASP A 69 -1.89 -5.29 6.99
CA ASP A 69 -1.48 -3.97 6.48
C ASP A 69 0.02 -3.76 6.69
N THR A 70 0.78 -3.66 5.59
CA THR A 70 2.12 -3.08 5.59
C THR A 70 2.04 -1.57 5.34
N ILE A 71 2.51 -0.76 6.29
CA ILE A 71 2.68 0.68 6.13
C ILE A 71 4.14 0.96 5.74
N ILE A 72 4.33 1.62 4.61
CA ILE A 72 5.61 2.11 4.09
C ILE A 72 5.66 3.61 4.37
N HIS A 73 6.51 4.02 5.30
CA HIS A 73 6.75 5.44 5.57
C HIS A 73 7.79 5.95 4.58
N ILE A 74 7.46 7.02 3.84
CA ILE A 74 8.33 7.61 2.82
C ILE A 74 8.62 9.09 3.08
N ARG A 75 9.76 9.53 2.58
CA ARG A 75 10.06 10.94 2.28
C ARG A 75 9.97 11.14 0.77
N VAL A 76 9.59 12.33 0.32
CA VAL A 76 9.68 12.72 -1.11
C VAL A 76 10.59 13.94 -1.24
N ASP A 77 11.54 13.90 -2.16
CA ASP A 77 12.52 14.96 -2.43
C ASP A 77 12.47 15.39 -3.90
N GLY A 78 12.86 16.62 -4.20
CA GLY A 78 12.99 17.14 -5.57
C GLY A 78 11.67 17.60 -6.20
N ILE A 79 10.69 17.95 -5.37
CA ILE A 79 9.37 18.46 -5.78
C ILE A 79 9.30 20.00 -5.67
N ARG A 80 8.16 20.59 -6.05
CA ARG A 80 7.81 22.01 -5.83
C ARG A 80 6.45 22.11 -5.13
N MET A 81 6.46 22.02 -3.81
CA MET A 81 5.27 22.13 -2.94
C MET A 81 5.09 23.57 -2.48
N TYR A 82 3.92 24.19 -2.70
CA TYR A 82 3.65 25.53 -2.17
C TYR A 82 3.62 25.53 -0.64
N ASN A 83 4.32 26.49 -0.04
CA ASN A 83 4.39 26.65 1.41
C ASN A 83 4.66 28.13 1.75
N PRO A 84 3.65 28.88 2.24
CA PRO A 84 3.82 30.30 2.56
C PRO A 84 4.69 30.54 3.81
N ASN A 85 4.98 29.50 4.60
CA ASN A 85 5.75 29.61 5.84
C ASN A 85 7.28 29.56 5.63
N VAL A 86 7.75 29.51 4.38
CA VAL A 86 9.19 29.57 4.02
C VAL A 86 9.44 30.72 3.06
N ALA A 87 10.60 31.37 3.17
CA ALA A 87 10.93 32.59 2.42
C ALA A 87 10.93 32.43 0.88
N SER A 88 11.05 31.20 0.38
CA SER A 88 10.93 30.85 -1.04
C SER A 88 9.48 30.78 -1.55
N GLY A 89 8.48 30.76 -0.66
CA GLY A 89 7.09 30.38 -0.94
C GLY A 89 6.90 28.90 -1.30
N TYR A 90 7.96 28.09 -1.31
CA TYR A 90 7.97 26.72 -1.82
C TYR A 90 8.95 25.81 -1.06
N SER A 91 8.44 24.69 -0.56
CA SER A 91 9.23 23.56 -0.05
C SER A 91 9.61 22.61 -1.19
N ASN A 92 10.81 22.04 -1.14
CA ASN A 92 11.33 21.08 -2.13
C ASN A 92 11.24 19.60 -1.70
N PHE A 93 10.60 19.31 -0.57
CA PHE A 93 10.42 17.97 -0.03
C PHE A 93 9.12 17.82 0.79
N LEU A 94 8.66 16.59 0.98
CA LEU A 94 7.70 16.18 2.01
C LEU A 94 8.41 15.22 2.97
N GLY A 95 8.55 15.61 4.24
CA GLY A 95 9.46 14.96 5.20
C GLY A 95 9.04 13.55 5.62
N HIS A 96 7.74 13.31 5.76
CA HIS A 96 7.17 12.04 6.21
C HIS A 96 5.77 11.84 5.61
N MET A 97 5.52 10.70 4.97
CA MET A 97 4.20 10.27 4.51
C MET A 97 4.00 8.77 4.76
N PRO A 98 2.98 8.35 5.53
CA PRO A 98 2.63 6.95 5.72
C PRO A 98 1.82 6.43 4.53
N TYR A 99 2.30 5.43 3.79
CA TYR A 99 1.61 4.85 2.63
C TYR A 99 1.24 3.38 2.85
N SER A 100 0.14 2.94 2.22
CA SER A 100 -0.07 1.51 1.99
C SER A 100 0.92 0.97 0.97
N GLU A 101 1.50 -0.20 1.25
CA GLU A 101 2.42 -0.92 0.36
C GLU A 101 1.86 -1.10 -1.07
N LYS A 102 0.56 -1.37 -1.18
CA LYS A 102 -0.15 -1.49 -2.48
C LYS A 102 -0.12 -0.20 -3.31
N ALA A 103 -0.30 0.97 -2.68
CA ALA A 103 -0.36 2.25 -3.37
C ALA A 103 1.03 2.72 -3.82
N ILE A 104 2.02 2.64 -2.92
CA ILE A 104 3.40 3.01 -3.26
C ILE A 104 4.02 2.01 -4.26
N SER A 105 3.70 0.71 -4.17
CA SER A 105 4.11 -0.29 -5.17
C SER A 105 3.61 0.00 -6.59
N LYS A 106 2.43 0.61 -6.74
CA LYS A 106 1.91 1.09 -8.02
C LYS A 106 2.55 2.40 -8.49
N SER A 107 3.02 3.23 -7.57
CA SER A 107 3.59 4.54 -7.88
C SER A 107 5.04 4.43 -8.36
N VAL A 108 5.84 3.52 -7.76
CA VAL A 108 7.27 3.39 -8.09
C VAL A 108 7.54 2.77 -9.47
N THR A 109 8.53 3.31 -10.17
CA THR A 109 8.94 2.88 -11.52
C THR A 109 10.33 2.24 -11.54
N THR A 110 11.33 2.86 -10.89
CA THR A 110 12.74 2.41 -10.97
C THR A 110 13.45 2.59 -9.63
N LEU A 111 14.13 1.55 -9.14
CA LEU A 111 15.03 1.67 -7.99
C LEU A 111 16.30 2.41 -8.42
N VAL A 112 16.62 3.52 -7.75
CA VAL A 112 17.77 4.39 -8.09
C VAL A 112 19.01 4.01 -7.31
N ARG A 113 18.85 3.80 -5.99
CA ARG A 113 19.93 3.45 -5.04
C ARG A 113 19.34 2.98 -3.71
N GLN A 114 20.21 2.60 -2.78
CA GLN A 114 19.90 2.49 -1.36
C GLN A 114 20.83 3.44 -0.60
N ASN A 115 20.32 4.18 0.38
CA ASN A 115 21.10 5.00 1.31
C ASN A 115 21.26 4.23 2.63
N ASP A 116 22.45 4.20 3.21
CA ASP A 116 22.68 3.60 4.54
C ASP A 116 22.33 4.57 5.69
N THR A 117 22.20 5.86 5.39
CA THR A 117 21.79 6.92 6.33
C THR A 117 20.55 7.63 5.79
N LEU A 118 19.59 7.89 6.68
CA LEU A 118 18.36 8.63 6.38
C LEU A 118 18.44 10.07 6.91
N PRO A 119 17.78 11.06 6.26
CA PRO A 119 17.43 12.30 6.92
C PRO A 119 16.54 12.04 8.14
N ASP A 120 16.56 12.94 9.14
CA ASP A 120 15.60 12.81 10.23
C ASP A 120 14.16 13.00 9.73
N PHE A 121 13.27 12.20 10.30
CA PHE A 121 11.83 12.18 10.05
C PHE A 121 11.04 11.98 11.36
N SER A 122 11.73 12.03 12.51
CA SER A 122 11.21 11.71 13.84
C SER A 122 9.96 12.53 14.21
N GLU A 123 9.96 13.84 13.97
CA GLU A 123 8.83 14.73 14.25
C GLU A 123 7.54 14.27 13.56
N GLY A 124 7.56 14.17 12.23
CA GLY A 124 6.38 13.80 11.43
C GLY A 124 5.94 12.35 11.65
N TYR A 125 6.88 11.44 11.95
CA TYR A 125 6.56 10.08 12.35
C TYR A 125 5.91 10.04 13.75
N ASN A 126 6.41 10.79 14.72
CA ASN A 126 5.86 10.80 16.08
C ASN A 126 4.44 11.40 16.11
N GLN A 127 4.20 12.53 15.43
CA GLN A 127 2.87 13.13 15.28
C GLN A 127 1.88 12.16 14.61
N TRP A 128 2.31 11.46 13.57
CA TRP A 128 1.52 10.40 12.93
C TRP A 128 1.26 9.23 13.88
N LYS A 129 2.29 8.77 14.59
CA LYS A 129 2.26 7.57 15.44
C LYS A 129 1.33 7.78 16.65
N GLU A 130 1.41 8.94 17.29
CA GLU A 130 0.45 9.36 18.32
C GLU A 130 -0.98 9.36 17.76
N SER A 131 -1.19 9.95 16.58
CA SER A 131 -2.51 9.97 15.93
C SER A 131 -3.02 8.55 15.63
N TRP A 132 -2.17 7.68 15.10
CA TRP A 132 -2.46 6.29 14.73
C TRP A 132 -2.81 5.43 15.95
N ASP A 133 -2.02 5.50 17.02
CA ASP A 133 -2.26 4.73 18.24
C ASP A 133 -3.53 5.23 18.99
N ASN A 134 -3.90 6.51 18.81
CA ASN A 134 -5.19 7.06 19.23
C ASN A 134 -6.36 6.80 18.24
N GLY A 135 -6.16 6.00 17.18
CA GLY A 135 -7.20 5.64 16.21
C GLY A 135 -7.67 6.78 15.27
N LYS A 136 -6.93 7.90 15.24
CA LYS A 136 -7.23 9.09 14.40
C LYS A 136 -6.30 9.20 13.17
N GLY A 137 -5.13 8.57 13.23
CA GLY A 137 -4.18 8.52 12.13
C GLY A 137 -4.56 7.50 11.06
N GLY A 138 -4.10 7.73 9.84
CA GLY A 138 -4.30 6.84 8.69
C GLY A 138 -3.06 6.76 7.80
N TYR A 139 -3.20 6.15 6.63
CA TYR A 139 -2.15 6.07 5.62
C TYR A 139 -2.73 6.30 4.22
N TRP A 140 -1.90 6.76 3.29
CA TRP A 140 -2.31 7.06 1.92
C TRP A 140 -2.54 5.77 1.10
N THR A 141 -3.64 5.76 0.35
CA THR A 141 -4.12 4.62 -0.47
C THR A 141 -4.33 4.96 -1.95
N ILE A 142 -4.26 6.25 -2.29
CA ILE A 142 -4.13 6.77 -3.66
C ILE A 142 -2.67 6.74 -4.12
N ASP A 143 -2.42 6.99 -5.40
CA ASP A 143 -1.07 7.14 -5.95
C ASP A 143 -0.35 8.38 -5.40
N LEU A 144 1.00 8.34 -5.44
CA LEU A 144 1.84 9.38 -4.86
C LEU A 144 1.70 10.74 -5.56
N LYS A 145 1.41 10.73 -6.87
CA LYS A 145 1.27 11.91 -7.71
C LYS A 145 0.02 12.71 -7.35
N GLY A 146 -1.14 12.07 -7.38
CA GLY A 146 -2.43 12.67 -6.97
C GLY A 146 -2.44 13.14 -5.52
N ALA A 147 -1.71 12.47 -4.62
CA ALA A 147 -1.55 12.94 -3.24
C ALA A 147 -0.74 14.27 -3.16
N ILE A 148 0.38 14.37 -3.89
CA ILE A 148 1.20 15.59 -3.97
C ILE A 148 0.40 16.73 -4.64
N GLU A 149 -0.33 16.43 -5.71
CA GLU A 149 -1.20 17.40 -6.41
C GLU A 149 -2.33 17.90 -5.49
N GLY A 150 -2.98 17.01 -4.75
CA GLY A 150 -4.02 17.37 -3.77
C GLY A 150 -3.49 18.21 -2.61
N MET A 151 -2.33 17.84 -2.04
CA MET A 151 -1.68 18.62 -0.98
C MET A 151 -1.29 20.02 -1.44
N ASP A 152 -0.66 20.15 -2.60
CA ASP A 152 -0.25 21.44 -3.19
C ASP A 152 -1.48 22.32 -3.48
N SER A 153 -2.56 21.73 -3.98
CA SER A 153 -3.84 22.41 -4.22
C SER A 153 -4.46 22.96 -2.92
N VAL A 154 -4.52 22.15 -1.86
CA VAL A 154 -5.07 22.57 -0.55
C VAL A 154 -4.19 23.65 0.10
N MET A 155 -2.87 23.57 -0.01
CA MET A 155 -1.99 24.63 0.52
C MET A 155 -2.20 25.96 -0.20
N ARG A 156 -2.43 25.95 -1.52
CA ARG A 156 -2.71 27.16 -2.32
C ARG A 156 -4.09 27.77 -2.05
N GLN A 157 -5.06 26.98 -1.59
CA GLN A 157 -6.43 27.46 -1.30
C GLN A 157 -6.58 28.15 0.05
N LYS A 158 -5.58 28.07 0.94
CA LYS A 158 -5.59 28.74 2.27
C LYS A 158 -5.06 30.18 2.19
N GLN A 159 -5.60 30.97 1.26
CA GLN A 159 -5.37 32.41 1.11
C GLN A 159 -6.58 33.18 1.66
#